data_AF-A0A538F9C7-F1
#
_entry.id   AF-A0A538F9C7-F1
#
_cell.length_a   1.000
_cell.length_b   1.000
_cell.length_c   1.000
_cell.angle_alpha   90.00
_cell.angle_beta   90.00
_cell.angle_gamma   90.00
#
_symmetry.space_group_name_H-M   'P 1'
#
loop_
_entity.id
_entity.type
_entity.pdbx_description
1 polymer ?
#
loop_
_entity_poly.entity_id
_entity_poly.type
_entity_poly.pdbx_seq_one_letter_code
_entity_poly.pdbx_strand_id
1 'polypeptide(L)' 'PVVPVLIGDDWQAAQMWKALFDAGVYVNVALYPAVERGGALLRTSVMATHEREHLDRALGAFEACGGVAEEGPA' A
#
# COMPACT_ATOMS: atom_id res chain seq x y z
N PRO A 1 -13.92 4.63 -1.39
CA PRO A 1 -13.38 4.09 -2.65
C PRO A 1 -12.11 3.28 -2.35
N VAL A 2 -11.84 2.19 -3.07
CA VAL A 2 -10.64 1.38 -2.85
C VAL A 2 -9.68 1.57 -4.02
N VAL A 3 -8.42 1.94 -3.73
CA VAL A 3 -7.34 2.04 -4.71
C VAL A 3 -6.31 0.95 -4.39
N PRO A 4 -6.17 -0.08 -5.26
CA PRO A 4 -5.20 -1.14 -5.05
C PRO A 4 -3.79 -0.68 -5.47
N VAL A 5 -2.78 -1.06 -4.68
CA VAL A 5 -1.35 -0.90 -5.00
C VAL A 5 -0.77 -2.30 -5.11
N LEU A 6 -0.38 -2.69 -6.31
CA LEU A 6 0.18 -4.02 -6.61
C LEU A 6 1.66 -4.05 -6.21
N ILE A 7 2.04 -5.04 -5.41
CA ILE A 7 3.44 -5.29 -4.99
C ILE A 7 3.96 -6.60 -5.60
N GLY A 8 3.08 -7.58 -5.74
CA GLY A 8 3.39 -8.89 -6.30
C GLY A 8 3.95 -9.84 -5.25
N ASP A 9 5.10 -9.52 -4.65
CA ASP A 9 5.76 -10.37 -3.66
C ASP A 9 5.13 -10.23 -2.25
N ASP A 10 4.82 -11.36 -1.63
CA ASP A 10 4.15 -11.40 -0.31
C ASP A 10 5.02 -10.79 0.79
N TRP A 11 6.35 -11.01 0.74
CA TRP A 11 7.27 -10.53 1.76
C TRP A 11 7.53 -9.03 1.62
N GLN A 12 7.72 -8.54 0.40
CA GLN A 12 7.80 -7.10 0.12
C GLN A 12 6.51 -6.38 0.54
N ALA A 13 5.34 -6.95 0.24
CA ALA A 13 4.06 -6.37 0.63
C ALA A 13 3.92 -6.29 2.16
N ALA A 14 4.31 -7.32 2.90
CA ALA A 14 4.29 -7.32 4.36
C ALA A 14 5.27 -6.30 4.96
N GLN A 15 6.48 -6.19 4.41
CA GLN A 15 7.47 -5.20 4.85
C GLN A 15 7.01 -3.76 4.59
N MET A 16 6.47 -3.50 3.40
CA MET A 16 5.94 -2.18 3.05
C MET A 16 4.74 -1.82 3.93
N TRP A 17 3.83 -2.77 4.16
CA TRP A 17 2.71 -2.59 5.09
C TRP A 17 3.20 -2.21 6.49
N LYS A 18 4.22 -2.91 7.01
CA LYS A 18 4.79 -2.62 8.32
C LYS A 18 5.43 -1.22 8.35
N ALA A 19 6.19 -0.85 7.33
CA ALA A 19 6.83 0.46 7.23
C ALA A 19 5.80 1.60 7.19
N LEU A 20 4.73 1.45 6.40
CA LEU A 20 3.61 2.40 6.36
C LEU A 20 2.91 2.49 7.72
N PHE A 21 2.68 1.36 8.38
CA PHE A 21 2.07 1.32 9.70
C PHE A 21 2.94 2.07 10.74
N ASP A 22 4.25 1.84 10.73
CA ASP A 22 5.21 2.54 11.60
C ASP A 22 5.28 4.04 11.29
N ALA A 23 5.04 4.45 10.03
CA ALA A 23 4.90 5.86 9.62
C ALA A 23 3.54 6.49 9.99
N GLY A 24 2.63 5.71 10.59
CA GLY A 24 1.31 6.16 11.01
C GLY A 24 0.23 6.08 9.93
N VAL A 25 0.45 5.31 8.86
CA VAL A 25 -0.51 5.10 7.76
C VAL A 25 -0.94 3.64 7.74
N TYR A 26 -2.20 3.39 8.08
CA TYR A 26 -2.77 2.05 8.04
C TYR A 26 -3.40 1.75 6.68
N VAL A 27 -3.00 0.63 6.07
CA VAL A 27 -3.59 0.09 4.85
C VAL A 27 -3.87 -1.40 5.02
N ASN A 28 -4.79 -1.96 4.24
CA ASN A 28 -5.07 -3.39 4.32
C ASN A 28 -4.17 -4.15 3.34
N VAL A 29 -3.30 -5.03 3.85
CA VAL A 29 -2.50 -5.92 3.01
C VAL A 29 -3.31 -7.18 2.64
N ALA A 30 -3.28 -7.57 1.37
CA ALA A 30 -3.84 -8.83 0.90
C ALA A 30 -2.68 -9.71 0.39
N LEU A 31 -2.52 -10.86 1.04
CA LEU A 31 -1.48 -11.86 0.78
C LEU A 31 -2.15 -13.19 0.41
N TYR A 32 -1.37 -14.14 -0.11
CA TYR A 32 -1.83 -15.53 -0.21
C TYR A 32 -2.33 -16.04 1.16
N PRO A 33 -3.51 -16.70 1.27
CA PRO A 33 -4.37 -17.26 0.22
C PRO A 33 -5.52 -16.36 -0.27
N ALA A 34 -5.59 -15.10 0.17
CA ALA A 34 -6.67 -14.17 -0.24
C ALA A 34 -6.51 -13.66 -1.68
N VAL A 35 -5.29 -13.73 -2.22
CA VAL A 35 -4.93 -13.46 -3.61
C VAL A 35 -4.09 -14.61 -4.17
N GLU A 36 -3.98 -14.69 -5.50
CA GLU A 36 -3.09 -15.66 -6.15
C GLU A 36 -1.63 -15.43 -5.74
N ARG A 37 -0.81 -16.49 -5.82
CA ARG A 37 0.63 -16.40 -5.51
C ARG A 37 1.29 -15.39 -6.44
N GLY A 38 2.08 -14.47 -5.89
CA GLY A 38 2.68 -13.38 -6.66
C GLY A 38 1.72 -12.24 -6.99
N GLY A 39 0.53 -12.23 -6.39
CA GLY A 39 -0.49 -11.19 -6.53
C GLY A 39 -0.66 -10.31 -5.29
N ALA A 40 0.35 -10.23 -4.41
CA ALA A 40 0.26 -9.47 -3.17
C ALA A 40 0.00 -7.99 -3.45
N LEU A 41 -0.92 -7.39 -2.69
CA LEU A 41 -1.33 -6.00 -2.92
C LEU A 41 -1.76 -5.29 -1.63
N LEU A 42 -1.58 -3.98 -1.61
CA LEU A 42 -2.07 -3.09 -0.56
C LEU A 42 -3.36 -2.42 -1.02
N ARG A 43 -4.42 -2.53 -0.21
CA ARG A 43 -5.72 -1.91 -0.45
C ARG A 43 -5.82 -0.62 0.35
N THR A 44 -5.73 0.51 -0.35
CA THR A 44 -5.97 1.82 0.26
C THR A 44 -7.45 2.15 0.15
N SER A 45 -8.08 2.49 1.27
CA SER A 45 -9.50 2.80 1.34
C SER A 45 -9.69 4.27 1.65
N VAL A 46 -9.88 5.07 0.61
CA VAL A 46 -10.13 6.51 0.78
C VAL A 46 -11.59 6.72 1.16
N MET A 47 -11.82 7.54 2.19
CA MET A 47 -13.15 7.92 2.68
C MET A 47 -13.39 9.42 2.49
N ALA A 48 -14.65 9.83 2.39
CA ALA A 48 -15.03 11.24 2.24
C ALA A 48 -14.61 12.14 3.42
N THR A 49 -14.30 11.55 4.57
CA THR A 49 -13.80 12.23 5.77
C THR A 49 -12.31 12.56 5.71
N HIS A 50 -11.57 12.11 4.68
CA HIS A 50 -10.17 12.47 4.53
C HIS A 50 -10.05 13.88 3.96
N GLU A 51 -9.31 14.72 4.68
CA GLU A 51 -8.88 16.03 4.21
C GLU A 51 -7.61 15.90 3.35
N ARG A 52 -7.27 16.98 2.64
CA ARG A 52 -6.13 16.96 1.72
C ARG A 52 -4.82 16.67 2.43
N GLU A 53 -4.63 17.23 3.62
CA GLU A 53 -3.45 17.00 4.45
C GLU A 53 -3.27 15.53 4.85
N HIS A 54 -4.37 14.80 5.08
CA HIS A 54 -4.31 13.36 5.35
C HIS A 54 -3.81 12.59 4.14
N LEU A 55 -4.24 12.98 2.93
CA LEU A 55 -3.83 12.36 1.68
C LEU A 55 -2.37 12.68 1.38
N ASP A 56 -1.94 13.93 1.55
CA ASP A 56 -0.56 14.35 1.31
C ASP A 56 0.41 13.65 2.27
N ARG A 57 0.03 13.50 3.56
CA ARG A 57 0.80 12.70 4.53
C ARG A 57 0.88 11.23 4.13
N ALA A 58 -0.23 10.65 3.67
CA ALA A 58 -0.24 9.26 3.21
C ALA A 58 0.70 9.09 2.01
N LEU A 59 0.60 9.97 1.01
CA LEU A 59 1.48 9.96 -0.17
C LEU A 59 2.95 10.10 0.22
N GLY A 60 3.29 11.00 1.14
CA GLY A 60 4.67 11.14 1.63
C GLY A 60 5.18 9.89 2.36
N ALA A 61 4.32 9.20 3.11
CA ALA A 61 4.69 7.92 3.72
C ALA A 61 4.89 6.82 2.66
N PHE A 62 4.05 6.80 1.62
CA PHE A 62 4.20 5.89 0.48
C PHE A 62 5.49 6.15 -0.30
N GLU A 63 5.87 7.42 -0.51
CA GLU A 63 7.14 7.78 -1.15
C GLU A 63 8.34 7.38 -0.29
N ALA A 64 8.30 7.67 1.02
CA ALA A 64 9.37 7.33 1.94
C ALA A 64 9.56 5.81 2.13
N CYS A 65 8.47 5.04 2.15
CA CYS A 65 8.51 3.58 2.30
C CYS A 65 8.68 2.85 0.97
N GLY A 66 8.29 3.48 -0.14
CA GLY A 66 8.11 2.87 -1.47
C GLY A 66 9.19 3.24 -2.47
N GLY A 67 10.37 3.68 -2.02
CA GLY A 67 11.53 3.96 -2.86
C GLY A 67 12.13 2.73 -3.59
N VAL A 68 11.31 1.78 -4.06
CA VAL A 68 11.50 0.89 -5.22
C VAL A 68 10.15 0.19 -5.49
N ALA A 69 9.28 0.81 -6.28
CA ALA A 69 8.19 0.11 -6.96
C ALA A 69 8.03 0.76 -8.33
N GLU A 70 9.09 0.64 -9.14
CA GLU A 70 9.00 0.93 -10.56
C GLU A 70 8.00 -0.04 -11.19
N GLU A 71 7.06 0.57 -11.91
CA GLU A 71 6.37 0.01 -13.06
C GLU A 71 5.64 -1.34 -12.82
N GLY A 72 4.37 -1.22 -12.45
CA GLY A 72 3.41 -2.29 -12.76
C GLY A 72 3.44 -2.59 -14.27
N PRO A 73 3.32 -3.88 -14.67
CA PRO A 73 3.50 -4.27 -16.06
C PRO A 73 2.42 -3.66 -16.96
N ALA A 74 2.87 -3.29 -18.16
CA ALA A 74 2.08 -2.84 -19.31
C ALA A 74 0.90 -3.77 -19.67
#